data_AF-B8C3G4-F1
#
_entry.id   AF-B8C3G4-F1
#
_cell.length_a   1.000
_cell.length_b   1.000
_cell.length_c   1.000
_cell.angle_alpha   90.00
_cell.angle_beta   90.00
_cell.angle_gamma   90.00
#
_symmetry.space_group_name_H-M   'P 1'
#
loop_
_entity.id
_entity.type
_entity.pdbx_description
1 polymer ?
#
loop_
_entity_poly.entity_id
_entity_poly.type
_entity_poly.pdbx_seq_one_letter_code
_entity_poly.pdbx_strand_id
1 'polypeptide(L)'
;MIRSAQASTVSFLRRVITQKTSVGASSTTVARRALSDAPKPSPSLLAGDTGRKATHLHHAMTSFLALATPVVMFTPDSYTDGAVDKVFGVLVATTISAHSWIGMNYVATDYVPKISKSLLGPARVFNAALGLVTLVGLSKIALNNQGGVKGAIKGLWRPAQKEEIDISVVEIEVYKKK
;
A
#
# COMPACT_ATOMS: atom_id res chain seq x y z
N MET A 1 19.69 89.59 7.09
CA MET A 1 19.86 90.10 5.72
C MET A 1 19.53 88.97 4.76
N ILE A 2 18.64 89.24 3.81
CA ILE A 2 17.89 88.30 2.96
C ILE A 2 18.60 88.14 1.59
N ARG A 3 18.30 87.04 0.90
CA ARG A 3 18.60 86.65 -0.51
C ARG A 3 19.84 85.76 -0.63
N SER A 4 19.81 84.63 -1.33
CA SER A 4 19.25 84.45 -2.68
C SER A 4 18.81 83.00 -2.94
N ALA A 5 17.63 82.86 -3.54
CA ALA A 5 17.18 81.65 -4.21
C ALA A 5 17.96 81.45 -5.53
N GLN A 6 18.30 80.20 -5.85
CA GLN A 6 18.57 79.77 -7.22
C GLN A 6 17.67 78.58 -7.56
N ALA A 7 17.00 78.73 -8.69
CA ALA A 7 16.01 77.85 -9.26
C ALA A 7 16.63 76.94 -10.33
N SER A 8 15.88 75.89 -10.65
CA SER A 8 15.87 75.16 -11.93
C SER A 8 17.09 74.26 -12.15
N THR A 9 16.93 72.97 -12.43
CA THR A 9 16.23 72.48 -13.63
C THR A 9 15.74 71.04 -13.42
N VAL A 10 14.49 70.82 -13.81
CA VAL A 10 13.86 69.51 -13.83
C VAL A 10 14.19 68.85 -15.17
N SER A 11 15.06 67.84 -15.16
CA SER A 11 15.35 67.01 -16.33
C SER A 11 14.40 65.81 -16.36
N PHE A 12 13.17 66.05 -16.82
CA PHE A 12 12.25 64.97 -17.23
C PHE A 12 12.83 64.27 -18.47
N LEU A 13 13.51 63.14 -18.25
CA LEU A 13 13.87 62.22 -19.32
C LEU A 13 12.58 61.57 -19.86
N ARG A 14 12.06 62.16 -20.93
CA ARG A 14 10.98 61.65 -21.76
C ARG A 14 11.45 60.37 -22.48
N ARG A 15 11.36 59.22 -21.80
CA ARG A 15 11.57 57.91 -22.44
C ARG A 15 10.36 57.63 -23.33
N VAL A 16 10.56 57.78 -24.64
CA VAL A 16 9.65 57.37 -25.70
C VAL A 16 9.51 55.85 -25.63
N ILE A 17 8.34 55.36 -25.22
CA ILE A 17 7.97 53.94 -25.26
C ILE A 17 7.40 53.69 -26.67
N THR A 18 8.20 53.09 -27.53
CA THR A 18 7.72 52.50 -28.78
C THR A 18 6.99 51.20 -28.45
N GLN A 19 5.67 51.26 -28.27
CA GLN A 19 4.83 50.06 -28.21
C GLN A 19 4.78 49.44 -29.61
N LYS A 20 5.49 48.32 -29.81
CA LYS A 20 5.20 47.40 -30.92
C LYS A 20 3.99 46.56 -30.51
N THR A 21 2.82 46.88 -31.06
CA THR A 21 1.63 46.04 -31.03
C THR A 21 1.86 44.80 -31.90
N SER A 22 2.38 43.72 -31.31
CA SER A 22 2.20 42.39 -31.86
C SER A 22 0.93 41.79 -31.24
N VAL A 23 -0.14 41.71 -32.03
CA VAL A 23 -1.34 40.93 -31.70
C VAL A 23 -0.94 39.46 -31.73
N GLY A 24 -0.46 38.96 -30.60
CA GLY A 24 -0.24 37.53 -30.37
C GLY A 24 -1.53 36.95 -29.80
N ALA A 25 -2.15 36.04 -30.54
CA ALA A 25 -3.28 35.25 -30.09
C ALA A 25 -2.99 34.64 -28.70
N SER A 26 -3.70 35.11 -27.68
CA SER A 26 -3.70 34.46 -26.37
C SER A 26 -4.41 33.12 -26.49
N SER A 27 -3.65 32.09 -26.85
CA SER A 27 -3.98 30.72 -26.49
C SER A 27 -4.04 30.68 -24.97
N THR A 28 -5.23 30.52 -24.41
CA THR A 28 -5.46 30.19 -23.00
C THR A 28 -4.94 28.77 -22.75
N THR A 29 -3.62 28.61 -22.82
CA THR A 29 -2.95 27.39 -22.40
C THR A 29 -2.98 27.45 -20.88
N VAL A 30 -3.97 26.80 -20.28
CA VAL A 30 -3.98 26.45 -18.86
C VAL A 30 -2.60 25.91 -18.53
N ALA A 31 -1.80 26.71 -17.82
CA ALA A 31 -0.51 26.31 -17.34
C ALA A 31 -0.74 25.11 -16.41
N ARG A 32 -0.63 23.91 -16.97
CA ARG A 32 -0.45 22.69 -16.16
C ARG A 32 0.79 22.99 -15.35
N ARG A 33 0.62 23.25 -14.05
CA ARG A 33 1.73 23.34 -13.09
C ARG A 33 2.64 22.16 -13.42
N ALA A 34 3.88 22.47 -13.81
CA ALA A 34 4.92 21.46 -13.94
C ALA A 34 4.90 20.70 -12.60
N LEU A 35 4.57 19.41 -12.67
CA LEU A 35 4.76 18.52 -11.53
C LEU A 35 6.21 18.73 -11.12
N SER A 36 6.38 19.28 -9.91
CA SER A 36 7.63 19.50 -9.22
C SER A 36 8.70 18.51 -9.67
N ASP A 37 9.85 19.04 -10.07
CA ASP A 37 11.14 18.33 -10.18
C ASP A 37 11.51 17.76 -8.79
N ALA A 38 10.75 16.76 -8.34
CA ALA A 38 11.20 15.86 -7.30
C ALA A 38 12.45 15.18 -7.87
N PRO A 39 13.57 15.15 -7.13
CA PRO A 39 14.77 14.45 -7.57
C PRO A 39 14.32 13.06 -7.98
N LYS A 40 14.60 12.62 -9.23
CA LYS A 40 14.35 11.23 -9.65
C LYS A 40 14.97 10.35 -8.58
N PRO A 41 14.19 9.68 -7.71
CA PRO A 41 14.79 8.80 -6.76
C PRO A 41 15.40 7.67 -7.59
N SER A 42 16.69 7.43 -7.41
CA SER A 42 17.32 6.21 -7.89
C SER A 42 16.38 5.04 -7.53
N PRO A 43 16.05 4.12 -8.45
CA PRO A 43 15.09 3.06 -8.22
C PRO A 43 15.65 2.11 -7.16
N SER A 44 15.42 2.46 -5.89
CA SER A 44 15.71 1.58 -4.78
C SER A 44 14.53 0.62 -4.72
N LEU A 45 14.79 -0.66 -5.02
CA LEU A 45 13.79 -1.73 -4.88
C LEU A 45 13.21 -1.80 -3.46
N LEU A 46 13.94 -1.26 -2.49
CA LEU A 46 13.55 -1.16 -1.09
C LEU A 46 12.57 -0.02 -0.80
N ALA A 47 12.48 0.97 -1.69
CA ALA A 47 11.55 2.09 -1.64
C ALA A 47 10.24 1.74 -2.35
N GLY A 48 9.59 0.66 -1.91
CA GLY A 48 8.35 0.15 -2.48
C GLY A 48 7.14 1.09 -2.35
N ASP A 49 7.29 2.20 -1.63
CA ASP A 49 6.35 3.32 -1.49
C ASP A 49 6.56 4.43 -2.54
N THR A 50 7.62 4.37 -3.34
CA THR A 50 7.98 5.44 -4.27
C THR A 50 7.54 5.16 -5.71
N GLY A 51 6.91 6.16 -6.34
CA GLY A 51 6.60 6.16 -7.77
C GLY A 51 5.18 5.74 -8.14
N ARG A 52 4.71 6.25 -9.29
CA ARG A 52 3.31 6.14 -9.75
C ARG A 52 2.83 4.70 -9.94
N LYS A 53 3.75 3.80 -10.29
CA LYS A 53 3.46 2.36 -10.47
C LYS A 53 3.23 1.64 -9.14
N ALA A 54 4.02 1.97 -8.11
CA ALA A 54 3.87 1.37 -6.79
C ALA A 54 2.53 1.76 -6.15
N THR A 55 2.13 3.03 -6.27
CA THR A 55 0.82 3.50 -5.78
C THR A 55 -0.34 2.84 -6.54
N HIS A 56 -0.26 2.72 -7.87
CA HIS A 56 -1.28 2.04 -8.65
C HIS A 56 -1.39 0.56 -8.28
N LEU A 57 -0.26 -0.11 -8.08
CA LEU A 57 -0.22 -1.50 -7.61
C LEU A 57 -0.84 -1.63 -6.21
N HIS A 58 -0.54 -0.70 -5.30
CA HIS A 58 -1.12 -0.69 -3.96
C HIS A 58 -2.65 -0.58 -4.00
N HIS A 59 -3.21 0.33 -4.81
CA HIS A 59 -4.65 0.45 -4.99
C HIS A 59 -5.28 -0.75 -5.70
N ALA A 60 -4.57 -1.35 -6.67
CA ALA A 60 -5.03 -2.57 -7.32
C ALA A 60 -5.12 -3.74 -6.31
N MET A 61 -4.13 -3.88 -5.42
CA MET A 61 -4.13 -4.86 -4.34
C MET A 61 -5.26 -4.61 -3.34
N THR A 62 -5.51 -3.36 -2.96
CA THR A 62 -6.66 -2.99 -2.11
C THR A 62 -7.99 -3.36 -2.76
N SER A 63 -8.15 -3.04 -4.05
CA SER A 63 -9.38 -3.35 -4.80
C SER A 63 -9.57 -4.85 -4.96
N PHE A 64 -8.48 -5.59 -5.21
CA PHE A 64 -8.50 -7.05 -5.25
C PHE A 64 -8.98 -7.63 -3.92
N LEU A 65 -8.39 -7.22 -2.79
CA LEU A 65 -8.79 -7.69 -1.47
C LEU A 65 -10.27 -7.39 -1.18
N ALA A 66 -10.73 -6.16 -1.48
CA ALA A 66 -12.10 -5.75 -1.26
C ALA A 66 -13.13 -6.61 -2.01
N LEU A 67 -12.80 -7.10 -3.21
CA LEU A 67 -13.67 -7.96 -4.00
C LEU A 67 -13.46 -9.45 -3.70
N ALA A 68 -12.22 -9.88 -3.54
CA ALA A 68 -11.85 -11.28 -3.34
C ALA A 68 -12.37 -11.82 -2.00
N THR A 69 -12.35 -11.01 -0.94
CA THR A 69 -12.81 -11.42 0.40
C THR A 69 -14.28 -11.85 0.42
N PRO A 70 -15.27 -11.02 0.00
CA PRO A 70 -16.66 -11.47 -0.02
C PRO A 70 -16.87 -12.63 -1.00
N VAL A 71 -16.26 -12.59 -2.19
CA VAL A 71 -16.41 -13.66 -3.19
C VAL A 71 -16.02 -15.02 -2.61
N VAL A 72 -14.84 -15.14 -2.00
CA VAL A 72 -14.39 -16.44 -1.49
C VAL A 72 -15.13 -16.90 -0.24
N MET A 73 -15.63 -15.97 0.57
CA MET A 73 -16.47 -16.33 1.71
C MET A 73 -17.83 -16.89 1.30
N PHE A 74 -18.42 -16.39 0.20
CA PHE A 74 -19.73 -16.82 -0.29
C PHE A 74 -19.69 -17.96 -1.33
N THR A 75 -18.53 -18.26 -1.93
CA THR A 75 -18.43 -19.40 -2.85
C THR A 75 -18.57 -20.74 -2.11
N PRO A 76 -19.43 -21.67 -2.59
CA PRO A 76 -19.57 -23.01 -2.01
C PRO A 76 -18.25 -23.79 -2.02
N ASP A 77 -18.04 -24.61 -0.99
CA ASP A 77 -16.77 -25.35 -0.81
C ASP A 77 -16.50 -26.32 -1.98
N SER A 78 -17.54 -26.85 -2.61
CA SER A 78 -17.47 -27.72 -3.79
C SER A 78 -16.70 -27.13 -4.98
N TYR A 79 -16.61 -25.80 -5.10
CA TYR A 79 -15.90 -25.11 -6.18
C TYR A 79 -14.52 -24.59 -5.77
N THR A 80 -14.23 -24.56 -4.46
CA THR A 80 -12.99 -24.01 -3.93
C THR A 80 -12.05 -25.09 -3.41
N ASP A 81 -12.53 -26.30 -3.15
CA ASP A 81 -11.73 -27.34 -2.53
C ASP A 81 -10.50 -27.76 -3.35
N GLY A 82 -9.41 -28.08 -2.63
CA GLY A 82 -8.17 -28.57 -3.22
C GLY A 82 -7.25 -27.46 -3.76
N ALA A 83 -6.90 -27.52 -5.04
CA ALA A 83 -5.89 -26.65 -5.64
C ALA A 83 -6.35 -25.18 -5.74
N VAL A 84 -7.65 -24.94 -5.90
CA VAL A 84 -8.22 -23.59 -6.05
C VAL A 84 -8.05 -22.80 -4.74
N ASP A 85 -8.39 -23.39 -3.59
CA ASP A 85 -8.22 -22.77 -2.28
C ASP A 85 -6.73 -22.51 -1.95
N LYS A 86 -5.83 -23.42 -2.36
CA LYS A 86 -4.38 -23.23 -2.20
C LYS A 86 -3.86 -22.06 -3.04
N VAL A 87 -4.20 -22.01 -4.32
CA VAL A 87 -3.79 -20.93 -5.23
C VAL A 87 -4.37 -19.60 -4.78
N PHE A 88 -5.66 -19.57 -4.45
CA PHE A 88 -6.32 -18.39 -3.93
C PHE A 88 -5.72 -17.93 -2.60
N GLY A 89 -5.46 -18.86 -1.67
CA GLY A 89 -4.83 -18.58 -0.39
C GLY A 89 -3.43 -17.99 -0.56
N VAL A 90 -2.63 -18.49 -1.50
CA VAL A 90 -1.30 -17.93 -1.82
C VAL A 90 -1.42 -16.55 -2.47
N LEU A 91 -2.41 -16.32 -3.34
CA LEU A 91 -2.67 -15.00 -3.92
C LEU A 91 -3.08 -13.98 -2.85
N VAL A 92 -3.97 -14.37 -1.92
CA VAL A 92 -4.36 -13.55 -0.78
C VAL A 92 -3.17 -13.29 0.13
N ALA A 93 -2.38 -14.32 0.47
CA ALA A 93 -1.16 -14.18 1.27
C ALA A 93 -0.17 -13.19 0.64
N THR A 94 0.05 -13.31 -0.67
CA THR A 94 0.92 -12.41 -1.44
C THR A 94 0.40 -10.99 -1.42
N THR A 95 -0.89 -10.81 -1.66
CA THR A 95 -1.51 -9.49 -1.71
C THR A 95 -1.49 -8.81 -0.34
N ILE A 96 -1.86 -9.51 0.73
CA ILE A 96 -1.81 -8.99 2.10
C ILE A 96 -0.39 -8.59 2.47
N SER A 97 0.58 -9.47 2.21
CA SER A 97 1.98 -9.21 2.52
C SER A 97 2.53 -8.01 1.75
N ALA A 98 2.28 -7.92 0.44
CA ALA A 98 2.74 -6.84 -0.40
C ALA A 98 2.06 -5.51 -0.06
N HIS A 99 0.74 -5.51 0.18
CA HIS A 99 0.00 -4.34 0.65
C HIS A 99 0.54 -3.83 1.99
N SER A 100 0.80 -4.74 2.93
CA SER A 100 1.34 -4.40 4.26
C SER A 100 2.77 -3.86 4.20
N TRP A 101 3.63 -4.44 3.35
CA TRP A 101 5.00 -3.95 3.17
C TRP A 101 5.04 -2.53 2.62
N ILE A 102 4.23 -2.23 1.60
CA ILE A 102 4.12 -0.87 1.04
C ILE A 102 3.54 0.10 2.07
N GLY A 103 2.48 -0.29 2.79
CA GLY A 103 1.89 0.52 3.85
C GLY A 103 2.88 0.86 4.97
N MET A 104 3.67 -0.12 5.41
CA MET A 104 4.68 0.09 6.44
C MET A 104 5.83 0.99 5.97
N ASN A 105 6.15 0.99 4.67
CA ASN A 105 7.11 1.92 4.10
C ASN A 105 6.59 3.36 4.06
N TYR A 106 5.29 3.60 3.84
CA TYR A 106 4.68 4.93 3.99
C TYR A 106 4.74 5.40 5.45
N VAL A 107 4.43 4.52 6.41
CA VAL A 107 4.57 4.85 7.85
C VAL A 107 6.03 5.17 8.18
N ALA A 108 6.98 4.40 7.66
CA ALA A 108 8.40 4.66 7.88
C ALA A 108 8.83 6.01 7.31
N THR A 109 8.37 6.40 6.11
CA THR A 109 8.70 7.71 5.54
C THR A 109 8.04 8.89 6.26
N ASP A 110 6.86 8.69 6.87
CA ASP A 110 6.15 9.74 7.62
C ASP A 110 6.75 10.01 9.02
N TYR A 111 7.33 9.01 9.67
CA TYR A 111 7.78 9.11 11.06
C TYR A 111 9.30 9.01 11.26
N VAL A 112 10.00 8.16 10.51
CA VAL A 112 11.44 7.93 10.74
C VAL A 112 12.30 9.19 10.50
N PRO A 113 12.09 9.98 9.43
CA PRO A 113 12.88 11.19 9.20
C PRO A 113 12.72 12.27 10.28
N LYS A 114 11.63 12.22 11.07
CA LYS A 114 11.39 13.13 12.20
C LYS A 114 12.27 12.78 13.41
N ILE A 115 12.70 11.52 13.52
CA ILE A 115 13.56 11.02 14.60
C ILE A 115 15.02 11.01 14.13
N SER A 116 15.29 10.39 12.98
CA SER A 116 16.63 10.35 12.38
C SER A 116 16.54 9.97 10.90
N LYS A 117 17.10 10.83 10.04
CA LYS A 117 17.15 10.60 8.59
C LYS A 117 17.99 9.37 8.20
N SER A 118 18.96 8.99 9.03
CA SER A 118 19.84 7.83 8.79
C SER A 118 19.12 6.49 9.00
N LEU A 119 18.08 6.47 9.84
CA LEU A 119 17.35 5.23 10.16
C LEU A 119 16.35 4.79 9.09
N LEU A 120 16.08 5.63 8.08
CA LEU A 120 15.09 5.31 7.06
C LEU A 120 15.48 4.09 6.21
N GLY A 121 16.77 3.96 5.89
CA GLY A 121 17.30 2.80 5.15
C GLY A 121 17.11 1.49 5.92
N PRO A 122 17.65 1.38 7.15
CA PRO A 122 17.45 0.22 8.02
C PRO A 122 15.98 -0.12 8.27
N ALA A 123 15.12 0.88 8.48
CA ALA A 123 13.68 0.66 8.68
C ALA A 123 13.03 -0.01 7.46
N ARG A 124 13.39 0.41 6.25
CA ARG A 124 12.90 -0.22 5.00
C ARG A 124 13.40 -1.66 4.83
N VAL A 125 14.63 -1.96 5.24
CA VAL A 125 15.16 -3.34 5.25
C VAL A 125 14.36 -4.20 6.22
N PHE A 126 14.12 -3.70 7.43
CA PHE A 126 13.32 -4.40 8.44
C PHE A 126 11.90 -4.68 7.94
N ASN A 127 11.23 -3.67 7.36
CA ASN A 127 9.90 -3.83 6.79
C ASN A 127 9.86 -4.88 5.68
N ALA A 128 10.88 -4.91 4.81
CA ALA A 128 10.99 -5.92 3.75
C ALA A 128 11.16 -7.32 4.34
N ALA A 129 12.01 -7.49 5.36
CA ALA A 129 12.18 -8.75 6.05
C ALA A 129 10.88 -9.23 6.72
N LEU A 130 10.17 -8.31 7.40
CA LEU A 130 8.89 -8.60 8.04
C LEU A 130 7.82 -8.97 7.02
N GLY A 131 7.79 -8.30 5.87
CA GLY A 131 6.96 -8.66 4.73
C GLY A 131 7.25 -10.09 4.25
N LEU A 132 8.51 -10.44 4.02
CA LEU A 132 8.88 -11.80 3.60
C LEU A 132 8.48 -12.87 4.62
N VAL A 133 8.71 -12.62 5.92
CA VAL A 133 8.29 -13.55 6.99
C VAL A 133 6.77 -13.74 6.97
N THR A 134 6.02 -12.65 6.81
CA THR A 134 4.55 -12.68 6.72
C THR A 134 4.09 -13.47 5.49
N LEU A 135 4.72 -13.26 4.33
CA LEU A 135 4.43 -14.00 3.11
C LEU A 135 4.62 -15.50 3.31
N VAL A 136 5.75 -15.91 3.90
CA VAL A 136 6.06 -17.32 4.15
C VAL A 136 5.07 -17.91 5.16
N GLY A 137 4.78 -17.21 6.26
CA GLY A 137 3.82 -17.65 7.27
C GLY A 137 2.41 -17.87 6.69
N LEU A 138 1.89 -16.88 5.97
CA LEU A 138 0.58 -16.97 5.34
C LEU A 138 0.53 -18.00 4.22
N SER A 139 1.58 -18.10 3.40
CA SER A 139 1.66 -19.11 2.34
C SER A 139 1.69 -20.53 2.92
N LYS A 140 2.36 -20.73 4.06
CA LYS A 140 2.35 -22.03 4.76
C LYS A 140 0.95 -22.40 5.26
N ILE A 141 0.18 -21.44 5.73
CA ILE A 141 -1.23 -21.65 6.13
C ILE A 141 -2.08 -21.95 4.90
N ALA A 142 -1.91 -21.18 3.81
CA ALA A 142 -2.64 -21.36 2.56
C ALA A 142 -2.42 -22.74 1.92
N LEU A 143 -1.21 -23.28 2.02
CA LEU A 143 -0.86 -24.59 1.46
C LEU A 143 -1.24 -25.77 2.37
N ASN A 144 -1.73 -25.52 3.58
CA ASN A 144 -2.17 -26.57 4.50
C ASN A 144 -3.40 -27.30 3.94
N ASN A 145 -3.50 -28.61 4.23
CA ASN A 145 -4.61 -29.44 3.77
C ASN A 145 -5.91 -29.25 4.60
N GLN A 146 -5.93 -28.28 5.52
CA GLN A 146 -7.05 -27.99 6.42
C GLN A 146 -7.95 -26.84 5.89
N GLY A 147 -8.15 -26.77 4.57
CA GLY A 147 -8.98 -25.74 3.93
C GLY A 147 -8.36 -24.34 3.87
N GLY A 148 -7.03 -24.24 4.01
CA GLY A 148 -6.29 -23.00 3.77
C GLY A 148 -6.73 -21.81 4.63
N VAL A 149 -6.71 -20.62 4.02
CA VAL A 149 -7.05 -19.36 4.71
C VAL A 149 -8.55 -19.30 5.05
N LYS A 150 -9.40 -19.77 4.14
CA LYS A 150 -10.86 -19.80 4.32
C LYS A 150 -11.26 -20.77 5.44
N GLY A 151 -10.65 -21.94 5.48
CA GLY A 151 -10.82 -22.95 6.53
C GLY A 151 -10.37 -22.46 7.90
N ALA A 152 -9.25 -21.74 7.98
CA ALA A 152 -8.81 -21.09 9.22
C ALA A 152 -9.84 -20.06 9.73
N ILE A 153 -10.40 -19.23 8.83
CA ILE A 153 -11.44 -18.26 9.19
C ILE A 153 -12.73 -18.97 9.64
N LYS A 154 -13.18 -19.99 8.89
CA LYS A 154 -14.36 -20.79 9.25
C LYS A 154 -14.17 -21.53 10.58
N GLY A 155 -12.99 -22.08 10.83
CA GLY A 155 -12.65 -22.77 12.07
C GLY A 155 -12.59 -21.84 13.27
N LEU A 156 -12.21 -20.57 13.07
CA LEU A 156 -12.30 -19.55 14.11
C LEU A 156 -13.76 -19.15 14.41
N TRP A 157 -14.60 -19.08 13.38
CA TRP A 157 -15.99 -18.62 13.50
C TRP A 157 -16.95 -19.72 13.97
N ARG A 158 -16.64 -21.00 13.72
CA ARG A 158 -17.42 -22.13 14.20
C ARG A 158 -16.88 -22.54 15.57
N PRO A 159 -17.71 -22.59 16.63
CA PRO A 159 -17.24 -23.09 17.92
C PRO A 159 -16.72 -24.51 17.73
N ALA A 160 -15.59 -24.83 18.36
CA ALA A 160 -15.04 -26.18 18.36
C ALA A 160 -16.14 -27.13 18.84
N GLN A 161 -16.57 -28.05 17.96
CA GLN A 161 -17.37 -29.18 18.40
C GLN A 161 -16.47 -29.97 19.34
N LYS A 162 -16.73 -29.88 20.64
CA LYS A 162 -16.17 -30.85 21.58
C LYS A 162 -16.60 -32.20 21.04
N GLU A 163 -15.65 -33.01 20.60
CA GLU A 163 -15.89 -34.45 20.51
C GLU A 163 -16.21 -34.88 21.93
N GLU A 164 -17.51 -34.98 22.22
CA GLU A 164 -18.00 -35.77 23.31
C GLU A 164 -17.57 -37.19 22.96
N ILE A 165 -16.42 -37.59 23.51
CA ILE A 165 -15.92 -38.95 23.42
C ILE A 165 -17.04 -39.80 24.00
N ASP A 166 -17.78 -40.45 23.13
CA ASP A 166 -18.88 -41.34 23.47
C ASP A 166 -18.24 -42.56 24.15
N ILE A 167 -18.12 -42.48 25.48
CA ILE A 167 -17.57 -43.51 26.38
C ILE A 167 -18.33 -44.85 26.18
N SER A 168 -19.50 -44.82 25.55
CA SER A 168 -20.31 -45.96 25.14
C SER A 168 -19.60 -46.95 24.18
N VAL A 169 -18.62 -46.52 23.38
CA VAL A 169 -17.89 -47.44 22.48
C VAL A 169 -16.79 -48.21 23.24
N VAL A 170 -16.18 -47.59 24.26
CA VAL A 170 -15.14 -48.24 25.08
C VAL A 170 -15.73 -49.34 25.96
N GLU A 171 -16.96 -49.17 26.45
CA GLU A 171 -17.61 -50.17 27.30
C GLU A 171 -18.02 -51.44 26.52
N ILE A 172 -18.41 -51.31 25.26
CA ILE A 172 -18.79 -52.45 24.40
C ILE A 172 -17.58 -53.32 24.04
N GLU A 173 -16.40 -52.71 23.81
CA GLU A 173 -15.18 -53.44 23.49
C GLU A 173 -14.63 -54.22 24.71
N VAL A 174 -14.83 -53.69 25.93
CA VAL A 174 -14.42 -54.35 27.18
C VAL A 174 -15.33 -55.54 27.52
N TYR A 175 -16.64 -55.46 27.24
CA TYR A 175 -17.56 -56.57 27.50
C TYR A 175 -17.45 -57.72 26.50
N LYS A 176 -16.90 -57.48 25.31
CA LYS A 176 -16.69 -58.53 24.30
C LYS A 176 -15.42 -59.37 24.53
N LYS A 177 -14.58 -58.96 25.50
CA LYS A 177 -13.27 -59.56 25.78
C LYS A 177 -13.21 -60.35 27.10
N LYS A 178 -14.36 -60.53 27.77
CA LYS A 178 -14.56 -61.43 28.92
C LYS A 178 -15.42 -62.62 28.49
#